data_AF-A0A967TWX1-F1
#
_entry.id   AF-A0A967TWX1-F1
#
_cell.length_a   1.000
_cell.length_b   1.000
_cell.length_c   1.000
_cell.angle_alpha   90.00
_cell.angle_beta   90.00
_cell.angle_gamma   90.00
#
_symmetry.space_group_name_H-M   'P 1'
#
loop_
_entity.id
_entity.type
_entity.pdbx_description
1 polymer ?
#
loop_
_entity_poly.entity_id
_entity_poly.type
_entity_poly.pdbx_seq_one_letter_code
_entity_poly.pdbx_strand_id
1 'polypeptide(L)'
;VSPAQDLKQAGDFLSDRERTAVDAEREMTERLQVRFMEEKIGETFDGIVSGVTGFGLFIELLDHFVSGAIEITKLKGDYYHFDEKNYRLVGTHTNKVYQV
;
A
#
# COMPACT_ATOMS: atom_id res chain seq x y z
N VAL A 1 30.51 -29.25 16.98
CA VAL A 1 29.79 -28.59 15.88
C VAL A 1 30.83 -27.85 15.06
N SER A 2 30.80 -27.92 13.73
CA SER A 2 31.86 -27.33 12.90
C SER A 2 31.69 -25.79 12.83
N PRO A 3 32.77 -24.99 12.84
CA PRO A 3 32.67 -23.52 12.78
C PRO A 3 31.85 -22.98 11.60
N ALA A 4 31.82 -23.71 10.48
CA ALA A 4 31.03 -23.35 9.31
C ALA A 4 29.52 -23.52 9.52
N GLN A 5 29.10 -24.46 10.37
CA GLN A 5 27.69 -24.64 10.72
C GLN A 5 27.19 -23.50 11.62
N ASP A 6 28.05 -22.99 12.52
CA ASP A 6 27.72 -21.88 13.42
C ASP A 6 27.57 -20.56 12.65
N LEU A 7 28.44 -20.30 11.66
CA LEU A 7 28.34 -19.12 10.77
C LEU A 7 27.06 -19.11 9.93
N LYS A 8 26.66 -20.28 9.40
CA LYS A 8 25.41 -20.39 8.64
C LYS A 8 24.19 -20.09 9.53
N GLN A 9 24.15 -20.68 10.73
CA GLN A 9 23.05 -20.43 11.67
C GLN A 9 22.97 -18.97 12.10
N ALA A 10 24.11 -18.32 12.33
CA ALA A 10 24.16 -16.89 12.63
C ALA A 10 23.64 -16.05 11.45
N GLY A 11 24.02 -16.38 10.21
CA GLY A 11 23.53 -15.70 9.01
C GLY A 11 22.01 -15.81 8.83
N ASP A 12 21.46 -17.03 9.01
CA ASP A 12 20.01 -17.27 8.93
C ASP A 12 19.29 -16.46 10.03
N PHE A 13 19.79 -16.49 11.27
CA PHE A 13 19.22 -15.73 12.39
C PHE A 13 19.21 -14.22 12.16
N LEU A 14 20.33 -13.64 11.68
CA LEU A 14 20.43 -12.21 11.42
C LEU A 14 19.50 -11.77 10.29
N SER A 15 19.40 -12.57 9.23
CA SER A 15 18.48 -12.30 8.12
C SER A 15 17.01 -12.27 8.58
N ASP A 16 16.63 -13.19 9.46
CA ASP A 16 15.28 -13.20 10.03
C ASP A 16 15.02 -12.01 10.96
N ARG A 17 16.03 -11.57 11.73
CA ARG A 17 15.93 -10.38 12.55
C ARG A 17 15.84 -9.10 11.72
N GLU A 18 16.57 -9.01 10.61
CA GLU A 18 16.48 -7.88 9.69
C GLU A 18 15.07 -7.77 9.10
N ARG A 19 14.50 -8.87 8.59
CA ARG A 19 13.10 -8.86 8.09
C ARG A 19 12.11 -8.42 9.18
N THR A 20 12.27 -8.95 10.40
CA THR A 20 11.43 -8.58 11.55
C THR A 20 11.53 -7.09 11.86
N ALA A 21 12.74 -6.52 11.83
CA ALA A 21 12.97 -5.10 12.09
C ALA A 21 12.32 -4.23 10.99
N VAL A 22 12.51 -4.60 9.73
CA VAL A 22 11.90 -3.88 8.57
C VAL A 22 10.37 -3.89 8.66
N ASP A 23 9.76 -5.02 9.04
CA ASP A 23 8.31 -5.11 9.19
C ASP A 23 7.80 -4.24 10.35
N ALA A 24 8.53 -4.21 11.47
CA ALA A 24 8.21 -3.33 12.60
C ALA A 24 8.34 -1.84 12.25
N GLU A 25 9.36 -1.46 11.48
CA GLU A 25 9.53 -0.10 10.98
C GLU A 25 8.38 0.33 10.07
N ARG A 26 7.98 -0.54 9.14
CA ARG A 26 6.82 -0.29 8.25
C ARG A 26 5.54 -0.09 9.05
N GLU A 27 5.24 -0.97 10.01
CA GLU A 27 4.07 -0.84 10.87
C GLU A 27 4.08 0.48 11.66
N MET A 28 5.25 0.87 12.17
CA MET A 28 5.38 2.13 12.89
C MET A 28 5.14 3.34 11.97
N THR A 29 5.67 3.30 10.74
CA THR A 29 5.41 4.34 9.73
C THR A 29 3.92 4.44 9.40
N GLU A 30 3.22 3.33 9.17
CA GLU A 30 1.77 3.31 8.92
C GLU A 30 0.99 3.93 10.08
N ARG A 31 1.32 3.58 11.32
CA ARG A 31 0.69 4.16 12.51
C ARG A 31 0.92 5.67 12.62
N LEU A 32 2.12 6.13 12.30
CA LEU A 32 2.44 7.57 12.29
C LEU A 32 1.68 8.32 11.19
N GLN A 33 1.53 7.73 10.01
CA GLN A 33 0.71 8.30 8.94
C GLN A 33 -0.76 8.45 9.39
N VAL A 34 -1.34 7.41 10.01
CA VAL A 34 -2.72 7.46 10.52
C VAL A 34 -2.89 8.55 11.57
N ARG A 35 -1.96 8.64 12.54
CA ARG A 35 -1.94 9.70 13.56
C ARG A 35 -1.88 11.10 12.91
N PHE A 36 -1.02 11.27 11.91
CA PHE A 36 -0.87 12.54 11.21
C PHE A 36 -2.13 12.96 10.45
N MET A 37 -2.91 11.99 9.94
CA MET A 37 -4.14 12.23 9.19
C MET A 37 -5.38 12.39 10.07
N GLU A 38 -5.32 12.03 11.36
CA GLU A 38 -6.45 12.13 12.29
C GLU A 38 -7.00 13.56 12.38
N GLU A 39 -6.12 14.56 12.38
CA GLU A 39 -6.50 15.98 12.45
C GLU A 39 -6.95 16.56 11.10
N LYS A 40 -6.85 15.79 10.00
CA LYS A 40 -7.07 16.25 8.61
C LYS A 40 -8.34 15.68 7.98
N ILE A 41 -9.24 15.14 8.81
CA ILE A 41 -10.48 14.54 8.34
C ILE A 41 -11.37 15.62 7.71
N GLY A 42 -11.77 15.40 6.46
CA GLY A 42 -12.61 16.31 5.68
C GLY A 42 -11.83 17.27 4.78
N GLU A 43 -10.50 17.32 4.91
CA GLU A 43 -9.64 18.02 3.97
C GLU A 43 -9.50 17.23 2.65
N THR A 44 -9.13 17.94 1.58
CA THR A 44 -8.90 17.35 0.25
C THR A 44 -7.43 17.47 -0.09
N PHE A 45 -6.87 16.39 -0.61
CA PHE A 45 -5.46 16.28 -0.97
C PHE A 45 -5.34 15.79 -2.41
N ASP A 46 -4.32 16.29 -3.11
CA ASP A 46 -3.92 15.70 -4.37
C ASP A 46 -3.14 14.41 -4.11
N GLY A 47 -3.42 13.39 -4.91
CA GLY A 47 -2.80 12.08 -4.79
C GLY A 47 -2.72 11.36 -6.12
N ILE A 48 -1.81 10.39 -6.17
CA ILE A 48 -1.57 9.54 -7.34
C ILE A 48 -2.01 8.11 -7.03
N VAL A 49 -2.45 7.40 -8.05
CA VAL A 49 -2.74 5.96 -7.94
C VAL A 49 -1.39 5.24 -7.88
N SER A 50 -1.03 4.70 -6.71
CA SER A 50 0.21 3.95 -6.51
C SER A 50 0.01 2.44 -6.70
N GLY A 51 -1.25 1.98 -6.75
CA GLY A 51 -1.56 0.59 -7.01
C GLY A 51 -3.04 0.38 -7.34
N VAL A 52 -3.30 -0.68 -8.09
CA VAL A 52 -4.66 -1.10 -8.47
C VAL A 52 -4.80 -2.59 -8.22
N THR A 53 -5.90 -2.96 -7.57
CA THR A 53 -6.24 -4.35 -7.28
C THR A 53 -7.73 -4.58 -7.50
N GLY A 54 -8.15 -5.85 -7.45
CA GLY A 54 -9.58 -6.20 -7.50
C GLY A 54 -10.41 -5.63 -6.34
N PHE A 55 -9.79 -5.27 -5.22
CA PHE A 55 -10.51 -4.72 -4.07
C PHE A 55 -10.59 -3.19 -4.10
N GLY A 56 -9.75 -2.49 -4.88
CA GLY A 56 -9.72 -1.03 -4.86
C GLY A 56 -8.45 -0.40 -5.43
N LEU A 57 -8.25 0.85 -5.03
CA LEU A 57 -7.10 1.68 -5.39
C LEU A 57 -6.23 1.94 -4.17
N PHE A 58 -4.92 1.89 -4.35
CA PHE A 58 -3.98 2.50 -3.43
C PHE A 58 -3.64 3.90 -3.95
N ILE A 59 -3.69 4.88 -3.04
CA ILE A 59 -3.41 6.28 -3.32
C ILE A 59 -2.22 6.70 -2.45
N GLU A 60 -1.27 7.40 -3.05
CA GLU A 60 -0.20 8.11 -2.34
C GLU A 60 -0.43 9.61 -2.49
N LEU A 61 -0.39 10.34 -1.38
CA LEU A 61 -0.56 11.79 -1.41
C LEU A 61 0.72 12.46 -1.95
N LEU A 62 0.58 13.54 -2.72
CA LEU A 62 1.73 14.18 -3.36
C LEU A 62 2.59 14.98 -2.37
N ASP A 63 1.94 15.72 -1.46
CA ASP A 63 2.63 16.63 -0.53
C ASP A 63 2.98 15.98 0.81
N HIS A 64 2.49 14.77 1.03
CA HIS A 64 2.64 14.03 2.28
C HIS A 64 3.00 12.59 1.93
N PHE A 65 4.03 12.01 2.57
CA PHE A 65 4.41 10.60 2.42
C PHE A 65 3.40 9.67 3.13
N VAL A 66 2.12 9.83 2.78
CA VAL A 66 0.98 9.13 3.32
C VAL A 66 0.35 8.32 2.20
N SER A 67 0.20 7.03 2.47
CA SER A 67 -0.50 6.09 1.61
C SER A 67 -1.83 5.69 2.21
N GLY A 68 -2.83 5.47 1.35
CA GLY A 68 -4.15 5.01 1.76
C GLY A 68 -4.77 4.11 0.71
N ALA A 69 -5.87 3.44 1.09
CA ALA A 69 -6.63 2.60 0.19
C ALA A 69 -8.08 3.10 0.06
N ILE A 70 -8.59 3.10 -1.17
CA ILE A 70 -9.99 3.35 -1.48
C ILE A 70 -10.58 2.02 -1.96
N GLU A 71 -11.50 1.48 -1.18
CA GLU A 71 -12.27 0.31 -1.57
C GLU A 71 -13.09 0.60 -2.83
N ILE A 72 -13.16 -0.37 -3.75
CA ILE A 72 -13.85 -0.24 -5.03
C ILE A 72 -15.32 0.18 -4.88
N THR A 73 -15.99 -0.27 -3.82
CA THR A 73 -17.39 0.03 -3.50
C THR A 73 -17.62 1.50 -3.09
N LYS A 74 -16.55 2.19 -2.66
CA LYS A 74 -16.59 3.60 -2.26
C LYS A 74 -16.26 4.55 -3.41
N LEU A 75 -15.82 4.04 -4.56
CA LEU A 75 -15.60 4.86 -5.74
C LEU A 75 -16.94 5.38 -6.25
N LYS A 76 -17.13 6.70 -6.14
CA LYS A 76 -18.37 7.36 -6.56
C LYS A 76 -18.45 7.46 -8.09
N GLY A 77 -19.67 7.45 -8.60
CA GLY A 77 -19.98 7.84 -9.97
C GLY A 77 -20.06 6.70 -10.99
N ASP A 78 -19.65 5.47 -10.65
CA ASP A 78 -19.82 4.31 -11.53
C ASP A 78 -19.66 2.99 -10.77
N TYR A 79 -20.04 1.88 -11.42
CA TYR A 79 -19.62 0.54 -11.06
C TYR A 79 -18.30 0.22 -11.76
N TYR A 80 -17.24 0.01 -10.97
CA TYR A 80 -15.92 -0.31 -11.48
C TYR A 80 -15.70 -1.82 -11.48
N HIS A 81 -15.03 -2.32 -12.51
CA HIS A 81 -14.55 -3.70 -12.58
C HIS A 81 -13.03 -3.71 -12.78
N PHE A 82 -12.38 -4.73 -12.23
CA PHE A 82 -10.94 -4.90 -12.35
C PHE A 82 -10.59 -5.67 -13.62
N ASP A 83 -9.85 -5.01 -14.50
CA ASP A 83 -9.24 -5.59 -15.69
C ASP A 83 -7.82 -6.06 -15.33
N GLU A 84 -7.73 -7.30 -14.85
CA GLU A 84 -6.49 -7.91 -14.35
C GLU A 84 -5.38 -7.93 -15.40
N LYS A 85 -5.72 -8.11 -16.69
CA LYS A 85 -4.74 -8.15 -17.77
C LYS A 85 -4.02 -6.83 -17.96
N ASN A 86 -4.72 -5.72 -17.73
CA ASN A 86 -4.20 -4.36 -17.91
C ASN A 86 -3.95 -3.65 -16.58
N TYR A 87 -4.11 -4.33 -15.44
CA TYR A 87 -3.94 -3.78 -14.09
C TYR A 87 -4.66 -2.44 -13.88
N ARG A 88 -5.95 -2.37 -14.24
CA ARG A 88 -6.76 -1.15 -14.16
C ARG A 88 -8.17 -1.40 -13.66
N LEU A 89 -8.78 -0.38 -13.06
CA LEU A 89 -10.22 -0.34 -12.80
C LEU A 89 -10.91 0.45 -13.91
N VAL A 90 -11.96 -0.14 -14.49
CA VAL A 90 -12.73 0.49 -15.58
C VAL A 90 -14.18 0.66 -15.14
N GLY A 91 -14.69 1.89 -15.27
CA GLY A 91 -16.09 2.23 -15.01
C GLY A 91 -17.00 1.67 -16.11
N THR A 92 -18.08 1.01 -15.70
CA THR A 92 -18.99 0.28 -16.61
C THR A 92 -19.80 1.23 -17.50
N HIS A 93 -20.22 2.39 -16.99
CA HIS A 93 -21.06 3.33 -17.73
C HIS A 93 -20.27 4.50 -18.30
N THR A 94 -19.24 4.94 -17.57
CA THR A 94 -18.43 6.12 -17.89
C THR A 94 -17.19 5.79 -18.72
N ASN A 95 -16.78 4.52 -18.75
CA ASN A 95 -15.47 4.08 -19.25
C ASN A 95 -14.29 4.80 -18.58
N LYS A 96 -14.50 5.40 -17.39
CA LYS A 96 -13.43 6.03 -16.64
C LYS A 96 -12.43 4.97 -16.18
N VAL A 97 -11.14 5.24 -16.39
CA VAL A 97 -10.07 4.30 -16.05
C VAL A 97 -9.24 4.86 -14.89
N TYR A 98 -8.95 4.00 -13.92
CA TYR A 98 -7.92 4.22 -12.91
C TYR A 98 -6.81 3.19 -13.09
N GLN A 99 -5.58 3.67 -13.20
CA GLN A 99 -4.36 2.89 -13.40
C GLN A 99 -3.18 3.65 -12.79
N VAL A 100 -2.07 2.95 -12.56
CA VAL A 100 -0.79 3.55 -12.18
C VAL A 100 -0.21 4.35 -13.35
#